data_AF-A0A8S3ILU2-F1
#
_entry.id   AF-A0A8S3ILU2-F1
#
_cell.length_a   1.000
_cell.length_b   1.000
_cell.length_c   1.000
_cell.angle_alpha   90.00
_cell.angle_beta   90.00
_cell.angle_gamma   90.00
#
_symmetry.space_group_name_H-M   'P 1'
#
loop_
_entity.id
_entity.type
_entity.pdbx_description
1 polymer ?
#
loop_
_entity_poly.entity_id
_entity_poly.type
_entity_poly.pdbx_seq_one_letter_code
_entity_poly.pdbx_strand_id
1 'polypeptide(L)'
;RTAITIWSLAEVTFFFYQWYLYSKIQHHTTPPYVTSAERDELVSYALANIKSVSHTLSKWFMDCPFRDIDRESIVGWLAFAFYSKQYGELNDDEYKQIDAFIEKIQEQYQLEAPIDKSDKKIFYMKHILDPVRIIFRPLAFYFVTDTLLNGILGTSIFYLRGYEFVKVGHLQFWTYYNKSSHPEEEEDEEPIIFFHGIGSGLLMYQPFISRIHERFGRNRRLIFISMRCISMRYPSLNNIPNMLETTDSMKMIFNYYKLSKAIFIGHSYGTVCLSWI
;
A
#
# COMPACT_ATOMS: atom_id res chain seq x y z
N ARG A 1 -31.22 22.61 19.95
CA ARG A 1 -31.20 23.33 18.65
C ARG A 1 -29.78 23.77 18.30
N THR A 2 -29.09 24.52 19.16
CA THR A 2 -27.71 25.00 18.92
C THR A 2 -26.69 23.90 18.57
N ALA A 3 -26.67 22.78 19.31
CA ALA A 3 -25.71 21.69 19.05
C ALA A 3 -25.90 21.02 17.68
N ILE A 4 -27.15 20.78 17.27
CA ILE A 4 -27.48 20.21 15.96
C ILE A 4 -27.06 21.20 14.87
N THR A 5 -27.35 22.50 15.04
CA THR A 5 -26.91 23.53 14.10
C THR A 5 -25.39 23.55 13.96
N ILE A 6 -24.64 23.55 15.07
CA ILE A 6 -23.16 23.51 15.04
C ILE A 6 -22.67 22.26 14.31
N TRP A 7 -23.25 21.09 14.60
CA TRP A 7 -22.87 19.84 13.95
C TRP A 7 -23.16 19.87 12.44
N SER A 8 -24.32 20.38 12.04
CA SER A 8 -24.68 20.53 10.62
C SER A 8 -23.72 21.48 9.90
N LEU A 9 -23.32 22.60 10.52
CA LEU A 9 -22.30 23.48 9.94
C LEU A 9 -20.95 22.75 9.81
N ALA A 10 -20.53 22.01 10.83
CA ALA A 10 -19.28 21.25 10.79
C ALA A 10 -19.26 20.19 9.68
N GLU A 11 -20.36 19.47 9.48
CA GLU A 11 -20.54 18.51 8.37
C GLU A 11 -20.42 19.20 7.00
N VAL A 12 -21.07 20.35 6.81
CA VAL A 12 -20.99 21.11 5.56
C VAL A 12 -19.57 21.61 5.31
N THR A 13 -18.91 22.18 6.33
CA THR A 13 -17.50 22.59 6.22
C THR A 13 -16.59 21.40 5.90
N PHE A 14 -16.81 20.25 6.54
CA PHE A 14 -16.04 19.04 6.29
C PHE A 14 -16.26 18.47 4.89
N PHE A 15 -17.48 18.60 4.33
CA PHE A 15 -17.75 18.26 2.94
C PHE A 15 -16.91 19.11 1.98
N PHE A 16 -16.88 20.43 2.16
CA PHE A 16 -16.05 21.31 1.34
C PHE A 16 -14.55 21.03 1.50
N TYR A 17 -14.11 20.67 2.71
CA TYR A 17 -12.75 20.23 2.94
C TYR A 17 -12.43 18.93 2.17
N GLN A 18 -13.29 17.92 2.23
CA GLN A 18 -13.12 16.68 1.44
C GLN A 18 -13.13 16.96 -0.06
N TRP A 19 -13.98 17.88 -0.54
CA TRP A 19 -14.01 18.27 -1.94
C TRP A 19 -12.71 18.97 -2.38
N TYR A 20 -12.15 19.84 -1.53
CA TYR A 20 -10.82 20.42 -1.75
C TYR A 20 -9.74 19.32 -1.84
N LEU A 21 -9.72 18.38 -0.88
CA LEU A 21 -8.79 17.24 -0.93
C LEU A 21 -8.95 16.43 -2.21
N TYR A 22 -10.19 16.15 -2.60
CA TYR A 22 -10.50 15.43 -3.83
C TYR A 22 -9.89 16.10 -5.06
N SER A 23 -10.07 17.42 -5.19
CA SER A 23 -9.47 18.18 -6.30
C SER A 23 -7.94 18.06 -6.35
N LYS A 24 -7.27 17.94 -5.20
CA LYS A 24 -5.82 17.84 -5.11
C LYS A 24 -5.31 16.45 -5.50
N ILE A 25 -6.02 15.39 -5.13
CA ILE A 25 -5.59 14.01 -5.40
C ILE A 25 -5.88 13.54 -6.83
N GLN A 26 -6.62 14.31 -7.64
CA GLN A 26 -6.83 13.99 -9.05
C GLN A 26 -5.61 14.27 -9.94
N HIS A 27 -4.62 15.02 -9.44
CA HIS A 27 -3.41 15.28 -10.21
C HIS A 27 -2.54 14.02 -10.30
N HIS A 28 -2.15 13.66 -11.53
CA HIS A 28 -1.20 12.57 -11.74
C HIS A 28 0.15 12.94 -11.12
N THR A 29 0.71 12.00 -10.36
CA THR A 29 2.06 12.13 -9.82
C THR A 29 3.07 11.74 -10.87
N THR A 30 4.20 12.44 -10.92
CA THR A 30 5.33 12.01 -11.75
C THR A 30 5.93 10.74 -11.12
N PRO A 31 5.97 9.61 -11.83
CA PRO A 31 6.62 8.41 -11.33
C PRO A 31 8.13 8.67 -11.15
N PRO A 32 8.81 7.91 -10.28
CA PRO A 32 10.26 7.93 -10.24
C PRO A 32 10.82 7.53 -11.61
N TYR A 33 11.95 8.13 -11.99
CA TYR A 33 12.63 7.76 -13.22
C TYR A 33 13.19 6.34 -13.10
N VAL A 34 12.90 5.50 -14.10
CA VAL A 34 13.42 4.13 -14.21
C VAL A 34 14.18 4.03 -15.53
N THR A 35 15.42 3.55 -15.47
CA THR A 35 16.25 3.30 -16.65
C THR A 35 15.71 2.12 -17.47
N SER A 36 16.16 1.98 -18.72
CA SER A 36 15.79 0.82 -19.55
C SER A 36 16.24 -0.50 -18.90
N ALA A 37 17.46 -0.54 -18.35
CA ALA A 37 18.00 -1.73 -17.73
C ALA A 37 17.21 -2.16 -16.48
N GLU A 38 16.85 -1.20 -15.61
CA GLU A 38 16.01 -1.47 -14.44
C GLU A 38 14.61 -1.94 -14.84
N ARG A 39 14.02 -1.37 -15.91
CA ARG A 39 12.74 -1.86 -16.45
C ARG A 39 12.84 -3.30 -16.96
N ASP A 40 13.89 -3.63 -17.71
CA ASP A 40 14.11 -4.98 -18.23
C ASP A 40 14.25 -6.01 -17.09
N GLU A 41 14.91 -5.62 -16.00
CA GLU A 41 15.03 -6.42 -14.78
C GLU A 41 13.65 -6.62 -14.12
N LEU A 42 12.88 -5.55 -13.94
CA LEU A 42 11.52 -5.62 -13.38
C LEU A 42 10.58 -6.50 -14.20
N VAL A 43 10.61 -6.38 -15.53
CA VAL A 43 9.84 -7.22 -16.45
C VAL A 43 10.26 -8.68 -16.29
N SER A 44 11.56 -8.95 -16.31
CA SER A 44 12.09 -10.32 -16.19
C SER A 44 11.72 -10.94 -14.85
N TYR A 45 11.80 -10.18 -13.76
CA TYR A 45 11.37 -10.60 -12.44
C TYR A 45 9.86 -10.89 -12.38
N ALA A 46 9.03 -10.00 -12.95
CA ALA A 46 7.58 -10.20 -12.99
C ALA A 46 7.21 -11.48 -13.76
N LEU A 47 7.85 -11.73 -14.90
CA LEU A 47 7.63 -12.93 -15.71
C LEU A 47 8.10 -14.20 -14.98
N ALA A 48 9.28 -14.18 -14.34
CA ALA A 48 9.77 -15.34 -13.58
C ALA A 48 8.80 -15.79 -12.47
N ASN A 49 7.97 -14.88 -11.95
CA ASN A 49 7.04 -15.12 -10.86
C ASN A 49 5.57 -15.29 -11.31
N ILE A 50 5.27 -15.10 -12.60
CA ILE A 50 3.90 -15.24 -13.11
C ILE A 50 3.54 -16.73 -13.27
N LYS A 51 2.44 -17.16 -12.65
CA LYS A 51 1.98 -18.55 -12.76
C LYS A 51 1.33 -18.86 -14.11
N SER A 52 0.56 -17.91 -14.64
CA SER A 52 -0.12 -18.01 -15.93
C SER A 52 -0.30 -16.63 -16.52
N VAL A 53 0.34 -16.38 -17.67
CA VAL A 53 0.24 -15.10 -18.39
C VAL A 53 -1.21 -14.84 -18.81
N SER A 54 -1.85 -15.80 -19.47
CA SER A 54 -3.22 -15.66 -19.98
C SER A 54 -4.24 -15.36 -18.87
N HIS A 55 -4.15 -16.07 -17.74
CA HIS A 55 -5.06 -15.81 -16.61
C HIS A 55 -4.79 -14.44 -15.97
N THR A 56 -3.52 -14.09 -15.80
CA THR A 56 -3.14 -12.81 -15.19
C THR A 56 -3.58 -11.64 -16.06
N LEU A 57 -3.32 -11.69 -17.37
CA LEU A 57 -3.79 -10.68 -18.31
C LEU A 57 -5.31 -10.61 -18.31
N SER A 58 -6.03 -11.73 -18.42
CA SER A 58 -7.50 -11.73 -18.34
C SER A 58 -8.03 -10.99 -17.10
N LYS A 59 -7.40 -11.19 -15.93
CA LYS A 59 -7.75 -10.44 -14.71
C LYS A 59 -7.44 -8.96 -14.81
N TRP A 60 -6.28 -8.56 -15.34
CA TRP A 60 -5.93 -7.16 -15.58
C TRP A 60 -6.89 -6.46 -16.56
N PHE A 61 -7.39 -7.21 -17.55
CA PHE A 61 -8.34 -6.78 -18.57
C PHE A 61 -9.80 -7.03 -18.17
N MET A 62 -10.13 -6.92 -16.88
CA MET A 62 -11.51 -6.95 -16.37
C MET A 62 -12.27 -8.25 -16.74
N ASP A 63 -11.61 -9.39 -16.58
CA ASP A 63 -12.11 -10.73 -16.94
C ASP A 63 -12.36 -10.93 -18.46
N CYS A 64 -11.76 -10.09 -19.31
CA CYS A 64 -11.76 -10.30 -20.76
C CYS A 64 -11.03 -11.62 -21.09
N PRO A 65 -11.62 -12.52 -21.92
CA PRO A 65 -10.92 -13.72 -22.37
C PRO A 65 -9.60 -13.37 -23.06
N PHE A 66 -8.51 -14.07 -22.72
CA PHE A 66 -7.17 -13.75 -23.25
C PHE A 66 -7.12 -13.67 -24.79
N ARG A 67 -7.82 -14.57 -25.48
CA ARG A 67 -7.93 -14.60 -26.96
C ARG A 67 -8.62 -13.38 -27.58
N ASP A 68 -9.41 -12.64 -26.79
CA ASP A 68 -10.15 -11.46 -27.24
C ASP A 68 -9.34 -10.17 -27.00
N ILE A 69 -8.20 -10.25 -26.29
CA ILE A 69 -7.35 -9.10 -25.97
C ILE A 69 -6.47 -8.78 -27.18
N ASP A 70 -6.65 -7.59 -27.74
CA ASP A 70 -5.85 -7.13 -28.88
C ASP A 70 -4.48 -6.58 -28.51
N ARG A 71 -3.61 -6.53 -29.52
CA ARG A 71 -2.24 -6.05 -29.40
C ARG A 71 -2.19 -4.61 -28.89
N GLU A 72 -3.03 -3.72 -29.43
CA GLU A 72 -3.10 -2.30 -29.04
C GLU A 72 -3.38 -2.16 -27.53
N SER A 73 -4.30 -2.97 -27.01
CA SER A 73 -4.66 -3.01 -25.59
C SER A 73 -3.53 -3.53 -24.71
N ILE A 74 -2.78 -4.54 -25.17
CA ILE A 74 -1.59 -5.05 -24.47
C ILE A 74 -0.49 -3.98 -24.41
N VAL A 75 -0.20 -3.30 -25.53
CA VAL A 75 0.77 -2.20 -25.56
C VAL A 75 0.33 -1.07 -24.63
N GLY A 76 -0.95 -0.69 -24.65
CA GLY A 76 -1.50 0.32 -23.76
C GLY A 76 -1.43 -0.06 -22.27
N TRP A 77 -1.59 -1.35 -21.96
CA TRP A 77 -1.42 -1.86 -20.60
C TRP A 77 0.06 -1.86 -20.16
N LEU A 78 0.99 -2.27 -21.03
CA LEU A 78 2.43 -2.24 -20.76
C LEU A 78 2.97 -0.81 -20.61
N ALA A 79 2.48 0.12 -21.44
CA ALA A 79 2.75 1.56 -21.31
C ALA A 79 2.35 2.09 -19.93
N PHE A 80 1.16 1.71 -19.47
CA PHE A 80 0.71 2.03 -18.12
C PHE A 80 1.60 1.37 -17.06
N ALA A 81 1.85 0.06 -17.15
CA ALA A 81 2.49 -0.71 -16.09
C ALA A 81 3.98 -0.35 -15.88
N PHE A 82 4.73 -0.10 -16.97
CA PHE A 82 6.18 0.10 -16.91
C PHE A 82 6.63 1.55 -17.16
N TYR A 83 5.78 2.37 -17.77
CA TYR A 83 6.10 3.77 -18.08
C TYR A 83 5.17 4.77 -17.40
N SER A 84 4.07 4.31 -16.77
CA SER A 84 3.00 5.19 -16.25
C SER A 84 2.49 6.18 -17.30
N LYS A 85 2.36 5.71 -18.55
CA LYS A 85 1.92 6.50 -19.71
C LYS A 85 0.68 5.91 -20.36
N GLN A 86 -0.06 6.75 -21.07
CA GLN A 86 -1.06 6.30 -22.02
C GLN A 86 -0.40 5.84 -23.33
N TYR A 87 -1.11 5.00 -24.09
CA TYR A 87 -0.64 4.51 -25.39
C TYR A 87 -0.17 5.64 -26.32
N GLY A 88 -0.92 6.74 -26.42
CA GLY A 88 -0.60 7.89 -27.28
C GLY A 88 0.56 8.78 -26.80
N GLU A 89 1.13 8.51 -25.62
CA GLU A 89 2.25 9.28 -25.04
C GLU A 89 3.60 8.59 -25.21
N LEU A 90 3.61 7.40 -25.80
CA LEU A 90 4.83 6.65 -26.10
C LEU A 90 5.61 7.32 -27.23
N ASN A 91 6.94 7.36 -27.09
CA ASN A 91 7.82 7.65 -28.22
C ASN A 91 8.21 6.36 -28.98
N ASP A 92 8.83 6.51 -30.15
CA ASP A 92 9.20 5.39 -31.02
C ASP A 92 10.12 4.35 -30.34
N ASP A 93 11.01 4.79 -29.46
CA ASP A 93 11.95 3.89 -28.78
C ASP A 93 11.27 3.13 -27.64
N GLU A 94 10.36 3.77 -26.91
CA GLU A 94 9.52 3.12 -25.89
C GLU A 94 8.58 2.09 -26.52
N TYR A 95 8.01 2.41 -27.68
CA TYR A 95 7.17 1.47 -28.44
C TYR A 95 7.97 0.23 -28.87
N LYS A 96 9.19 0.41 -29.41
CA LYS A 96 10.09 -0.71 -29.75
C LYS A 96 10.46 -1.57 -28.54
N GLN A 97 10.71 -0.95 -27.38
CA GLN A 97 11.00 -1.68 -26.14
C GLN A 97 9.81 -2.54 -25.71
N ILE A 98 8.59 -1.98 -25.76
CA ILE A 98 7.36 -2.71 -25.46
C ILE A 98 7.14 -3.86 -26.45
N ASP A 99 7.37 -3.63 -27.74
CA ASP A 99 7.27 -4.67 -28.76
C ASP A 99 8.22 -5.84 -28.48
N ALA A 100 9.48 -5.54 -28.15
CA ALA A 100 10.45 -6.56 -27.75
C ALA A 100 10.02 -7.33 -26.48
N PHE A 101 9.32 -6.67 -25.54
CA PHE A 101 8.75 -7.35 -24.38
C PHE A 101 7.62 -8.31 -24.76
N ILE A 102 6.74 -7.90 -25.66
CA ILE A 102 5.64 -8.75 -26.14
C ILE A 102 6.23 -10.00 -26.81
N GLU A 103 7.20 -9.82 -27.72
CA GLU A 103 7.88 -10.93 -28.40
C GLU A 103 8.52 -11.90 -27.40
N LYS A 104 9.26 -11.39 -26.41
CA LYS A 104 9.88 -12.20 -25.36
C LYS A 104 8.86 -13.02 -24.57
N ILE A 105 7.70 -12.44 -24.24
CA ILE A 105 6.63 -13.13 -23.52
C ILE A 105 6.01 -14.23 -24.39
N GLN A 106 5.79 -13.95 -25.68
CA GLN A 106 5.22 -14.92 -26.62
C GLN A 106 6.15 -16.13 -26.79
N GLU A 107 7.44 -15.88 -26.96
CA GLU A 107 8.45 -16.95 -27.09
C GLU A 107 8.57 -17.77 -25.81
N GLN A 108 8.68 -17.11 -24.66
CA GLN A 108 8.90 -17.78 -23.37
C GLN A 108 7.73 -18.68 -22.97
N TYR A 109 6.48 -18.27 -23.27
CA TYR A 109 5.27 -18.99 -22.88
C TYR A 109 4.56 -19.69 -24.04
N GLN A 110 5.17 -19.71 -25.23
CA GLN A 110 4.62 -20.28 -26.46
C GLN A 110 3.18 -19.82 -26.73
N LEU A 111 2.93 -18.51 -26.56
CA LEU A 111 1.62 -17.90 -26.76
C LEU A 111 1.43 -17.55 -28.24
N GLU A 112 0.19 -17.74 -28.73
CA GLU A 112 -0.19 -17.24 -30.05
C GLU A 112 -0.10 -15.71 -30.12
N ALA A 113 0.05 -15.19 -31.34
CA ALA A 113 0.05 -13.76 -31.56
C ALA A 113 -1.28 -13.13 -31.12
N PRO A 114 -1.25 -11.99 -30.38
CA PRO A 114 -2.45 -11.24 -30.12
C PRO A 114 -3.13 -10.86 -31.43
N ILE A 115 -4.46 -10.78 -31.41
CA ILE A 115 -5.21 -10.24 -32.54
C ILE A 115 -4.82 -8.77 -32.75
N ASP A 116 -4.77 -8.31 -34.00
CA ASP A 116 -4.36 -6.94 -34.32
C ASP A 116 -5.29 -5.90 -33.68
N LYS A 117 -6.60 -6.09 -33.87
CA LYS A 117 -7.63 -5.20 -33.32
C LYS A 117 -8.90 -5.98 -33.02
N SER A 118 -9.44 -5.79 -31.82
CA SER A 118 -10.73 -6.34 -31.44
C SER A 118 -11.86 -5.43 -31.91
N ASP A 119 -12.96 -6.03 -32.38
CA ASP A 119 -14.21 -5.29 -32.62
C ASP A 119 -14.87 -4.82 -31.31
N LYS A 120 -14.42 -5.37 -30.17
CA LYS A 120 -14.93 -5.04 -28.84
C LYS A 120 -14.12 -3.92 -28.21
N LYS A 121 -14.81 -3.07 -27.44
CA LYS A 121 -14.13 -2.09 -26.59
C LYS A 121 -13.52 -2.79 -25.38
N ILE A 122 -12.20 -2.89 -25.35
CA ILE A 122 -11.43 -3.50 -24.27
C ILE A 122 -11.10 -2.47 -23.20
N PHE A 123 -11.18 -2.88 -21.93
CA PHE A 123 -10.79 -2.07 -20.78
C PHE A 123 -9.79 -2.85 -19.92
N TYR A 124 -8.86 -2.13 -19.30
CA TYR A 124 -7.92 -2.69 -18.34
C TYR A 124 -7.77 -1.78 -17.15
N MET A 125 -7.37 -2.37 -16.01
CA MET A 125 -7.08 -1.62 -14.79
C MET A 125 -5.81 -0.80 -14.96
N LYS A 126 -5.89 0.51 -14.72
CA LYS A 126 -4.74 1.42 -14.81
C LYS A 126 -4.71 2.37 -13.62
N HIS A 127 -4.51 1.80 -12.43
CA HIS A 127 -4.70 2.46 -11.12
C HIS A 127 -3.85 3.73 -10.86
N ILE A 128 -2.79 3.98 -11.65
CA ILE A 128 -1.98 5.22 -11.58
C ILE A 128 -2.59 6.33 -12.46
N LEU A 129 -3.26 5.95 -13.56
CA LEU A 129 -3.77 6.86 -14.59
C LEU A 129 -5.29 7.06 -14.53
N ASP A 130 -6.02 6.10 -13.95
CA ASP A 130 -7.45 6.23 -13.76
C ASP A 130 -7.75 7.29 -12.69
N PRO A 131 -8.78 8.12 -12.87
CA PRO A 131 -9.16 9.12 -11.87
C PRO A 131 -9.50 8.42 -10.56
N VAL A 132 -9.03 8.99 -9.46
CA VAL A 132 -9.29 8.43 -8.13
C VAL A 132 -10.77 8.52 -7.85
N ARG A 133 -11.45 7.38 -7.71
CA ARG A 133 -12.87 7.34 -7.35
C ARG A 133 -13.01 7.42 -5.83
N ILE A 134 -13.71 8.44 -5.34
CA ILE A 134 -13.96 8.62 -3.91
C ILE A 134 -15.43 8.39 -3.55
N ILE A 135 -15.65 7.93 -2.33
CA ILE A 135 -16.97 7.94 -1.71
C ILE A 135 -16.88 8.87 -0.50
N PHE A 136 -17.67 9.95 -0.52
CA PHE A 136 -17.74 10.88 0.61
C PHE A 136 -18.28 10.15 1.85
N ARG A 137 -17.61 10.35 2.98
CA ARG A 137 -18.06 9.88 4.30
C ARG A 137 -18.34 11.11 5.15
N PRO A 138 -19.46 11.16 5.89
CA PRO A 138 -19.77 12.29 6.76
C PRO A 138 -18.73 12.42 7.87
N LEU A 139 -18.60 13.61 8.46
CA LEU A 139 -17.74 13.87 9.62
C LEU A 139 -18.05 12.90 10.76
N ALA A 140 -19.34 12.56 10.97
CA ALA A 140 -19.78 11.57 11.95
C ALA A 140 -19.06 10.22 11.81
N PHE A 141 -18.83 9.77 10.56
CA PHE A 141 -18.12 8.52 10.31
C PHE A 141 -16.70 8.57 10.87
N TYR A 142 -15.96 9.64 10.57
CA TYR A 142 -14.58 9.80 11.05
C TYR A 142 -14.49 10.13 12.53
N PHE A 143 -15.49 10.81 13.10
CA PHE A 143 -15.58 10.98 14.54
C PHE A 143 -15.67 9.61 15.24
N VAL A 144 -16.48 8.70 14.72
CA VAL A 144 -16.55 7.34 15.25
C VAL A 144 -15.26 6.57 14.98
N THR A 145 -14.78 6.50 13.73
CA THR A 145 -13.65 5.63 13.38
C THR A 145 -12.30 6.17 13.85
N ASP A 146 -12.00 7.44 13.64
CA ASP A 146 -10.73 8.04 14.07
C ASP A 146 -10.76 8.38 15.55
N THR A 147 -11.70 9.22 15.99
CA THR A 147 -11.68 9.75 17.37
C THR A 147 -12.05 8.67 18.40
N LEU A 148 -13.23 8.06 18.29
CA LEU A 148 -13.71 7.12 19.31
C LEU A 148 -12.97 5.77 19.25
N LEU A 149 -12.99 5.12 18.09
CA LEU A 149 -12.47 3.75 17.95
C LEU A 149 -10.96 3.73 18.01
N ASN A 150 -10.29 4.49 17.15
CA ASN A 150 -8.84 4.39 17.11
C ASN A 150 -8.14 5.31 18.13
N GLY A 151 -8.60 6.55 18.28
CA GLY A 151 -7.96 7.58 19.08
C GLY A 151 -8.14 7.39 20.58
N ILE A 152 -9.32 6.94 21.00
CA ILE A 152 -9.63 6.62 22.39
C ILE A 152 -9.47 5.12 22.63
N LEU A 153 -10.37 4.28 22.10
CA LEU A 153 -10.42 2.85 22.45
C LEU A 153 -9.11 2.11 22.11
N GLY A 154 -8.62 2.23 20.87
CA GLY A 154 -7.39 1.58 20.42
C GLY A 154 -6.17 2.02 21.23
N THR A 155 -5.99 3.33 21.38
CA THR A 155 -4.94 3.94 22.21
C THR A 155 -5.01 3.46 23.67
N SER A 156 -6.18 3.45 24.28
CA SER A 156 -6.37 2.98 25.66
C SER A 156 -6.00 1.50 25.80
N ILE A 157 -6.40 0.64 24.86
CA ILE A 157 -6.03 -0.79 24.89
C ILE A 157 -4.51 -0.96 24.88
N PHE A 158 -3.81 -0.22 24.02
CA PHE A 158 -2.35 -0.30 23.95
C PHE A 158 -1.68 0.18 25.24
N TYR A 159 -2.07 1.35 25.76
CA TYR A 159 -1.49 1.86 27.00
C TYR A 159 -1.77 0.95 28.21
N LEU A 160 -3.00 0.42 28.33
CA LEU A 160 -3.35 -0.52 29.40
C LEU A 160 -2.55 -1.83 29.33
N ARG A 161 -2.05 -2.19 28.14
CA ARG A 161 -1.18 -3.35 27.91
C ARG A 161 0.32 -3.01 27.97
N GLY A 162 0.66 -1.79 28.40
CA GLY A 162 2.05 -1.35 28.56
C GLY A 162 2.78 -1.04 27.25
N TYR A 163 2.06 -0.82 26.15
CA TYR A 163 2.68 -0.36 24.90
C TYR A 163 2.95 1.14 24.95
N GLU A 164 4.03 1.54 24.30
CA GLU A 164 4.43 2.93 24.08
C GLU A 164 4.15 3.31 22.61
N PHE A 165 3.61 4.52 22.40
CA PHE A 165 3.44 5.07 21.05
C PHE A 165 4.68 5.89 20.67
N VAL A 166 5.29 5.55 19.53
CA VAL A 166 6.54 6.15 19.07
C VAL A 166 6.39 6.59 17.61
N LYS A 167 7.06 7.70 17.27
CA LYS A 167 7.21 8.17 15.89
C LYS A 167 8.70 8.27 15.57
N VAL A 168 9.12 7.60 14.50
CA VAL A 168 10.50 7.69 13.97
C VAL A 168 10.40 7.95 12.48
N GLY A 169 10.99 9.07 12.03
CA GLY A 169 10.84 9.55 10.66
C GLY A 169 9.36 9.75 10.31
N HIS A 170 8.92 9.08 9.25
CA HIS A 170 7.55 9.12 8.74
C HIS A 170 6.66 7.99 9.30
N LEU A 171 7.23 7.03 10.04
CA LEU A 171 6.48 5.92 10.62
C LEU A 171 6.06 6.21 12.06
N GLN A 172 4.83 5.82 12.35
CA GLN A 172 4.24 5.81 13.69
C GLN A 172 3.97 4.37 14.07
N PHE A 173 4.21 3.98 15.32
CA PHE A 173 4.03 2.60 15.75
C PHE A 173 3.78 2.49 17.25
N TRP A 174 3.21 1.36 17.64
CA TRP A 174 3.12 0.93 19.03
C TRP A 174 4.19 -0.10 19.30
N THR A 175 4.98 0.09 20.35
CA THR A 175 6.01 -0.89 20.75
C THR A 175 5.83 -1.34 22.19
N TYR A 176 6.16 -2.61 22.44
CA TYR A 176 6.21 -3.19 23.77
C TYR A 176 7.54 -3.90 23.95
N TYR A 177 8.13 -3.75 25.14
CA TYR A 177 9.33 -4.44 25.54
C TYR A 177 9.33 -4.65 27.06
N ASN A 178 9.45 -5.91 27.49
CA ASN A 178 9.38 -6.28 28.90
C ASN A 178 10.74 -6.11 29.57
N LYS A 179 11.03 -4.90 30.07
CA LYS A 179 12.30 -4.56 30.74
C LYS A 179 12.59 -5.41 31.99
N SER A 180 11.57 -5.99 32.62
CA SER A 180 11.70 -6.72 33.89
C SER A 180 12.05 -8.19 33.73
N SER A 181 11.93 -8.75 32.52
CA SER A 181 12.16 -10.17 32.27
C SER A 181 13.55 -10.48 31.72
N HIS A 182 14.37 -9.46 31.46
CA HIS A 182 15.71 -9.61 30.90
C HIS A 182 16.76 -9.06 31.88
N PRO A 183 17.50 -9.92 32.61
CA PRO A 183 18.80 -9.55 33.15
C PRO A 183 19.69 -9.07 32.01
N GLU A 184 20.62 -8.14 32.25
CA GLU A 184 21.52 -7.55 31.23
C GLU A 184 22.38 -8.57 30.45
N GLU A 185 22.29 -9.86 30.77
CA GLU A 185 23.12 -10.96 30.26
C GLU A 185 22.40 -11.94 29.30
N GLU A 186 21.06 -11.87 29.14
CA GLU A 186 20.35 -12.70 28.13
C GLU A 186 20.20 -11.95 26.80
N GLU A 187 20.59 -12.59 25.69
CA GLU A 187 20.34 -12.06 24.35
C GLU A 187 18.84 -12.04 24.03
N ASP A 188 18.30 -10.84 23.79
CA ASP A 188 16.93 -10.66 23.32
C ASP A 188 16.67 -11.47 22.04
N GLU A 189 15.54 -12.18 22.01
CA GLU A 189 15.08 -12.81 20.78
C GLU A 189 14.68 -11.75 19.74
N GLU A 190 14.73 -12.11 18.46
CA GLU A 190 14.48 -11.19 17.35
C GLU A 190 13.12 -10.48 17.50
N PRO A 191 13.07 -9.15 17.30
CA PRO A 191 11.82 -8.40 17.41
C PRO A 191 10.82 -8.82 16.33
N ILE A 192 9.54 -8.71 16.66
CA ILE A 192 8.45 -8.91 15.69
C ILE A 192 7.94 -7.55 15.25
N ILE A 193 7.96 -7.30 13.94
CA ILE A 193 7.49 -6.05 13.33
C ILE A 193 6.29 -6.36 12.42
N PHE A 194 5.14 -5.77 12.71
CA PHE A 194 3.90 -5.98 11.95
C PHE A 194 3.46 -4.73 11.19
N PHE A 195 3.15 -4.91 9.90
CA PHE A 195 2.50 -3.91 9.05
C PHE A 195 1.06 -4.34 8.74
N HIS A 196 0.09 -3.53 9.18
CA HIS A 196 -1.33 -3.81 8.98
C HIS A 196 -1.82 -3.44 7.56
N GLY A 197 -2.98 -3.99 7.19
CA GLY A 197 -3.67 -3.66 5.94
C GLY A 197 -4.63 -2.48 6.05
N ILE A 198 -5.31 -2.17 4.95
CA ILE A 198 -6.38 -1.15 4.90
C ILE A 198 -7.53 -1.56 5.83
N GLY A 199 -8.05 -0.64 6.64
CA GLY A 199 -9.17 -0.90 7.54
C GLY A 199 -9.28 0.10 8.69
N SER A 200 -9.72 -0.35 9.86
CA SER A 200 -9.83 0.49 11.07
C SER A 200 -8.52 0.50 11.89
N GLY A 201 -7.37 0.52 11.21
CA GLY A 201 -6.04 0.48 11.82
C GLY A 201 -5.77 -0.77 12.66
N LEU A 202 -4.86 -0.67 13.64
CA LEU A 202 -4.49 -1.80 14.51
C LEU A 202 -5.62 -2.31 15.41
N LEU A 203 -6.72 -1.57 15.56
CA LEU A 203 -7.86 -1.99 16.38
C LEU A 203 -8.51 -3.29 15.85
N MET A 204 -8.62 -3.46 14.53
CA MET A 204 -9.19 -4.70 13.96
C MET A 204 -8.27 -5.91 14.11
N TYR A 205 -6.99 -5.68 14.43
CA TYR A 205 -5.98 -6.73 14.63
C TYR A 205 -5.80 -7.10 16.11
N GLN A 206 -6.61 -6.56 17.03
CA GLN A 206 -6.45 -6.85 18.46
C GLN A 206 -6.45 -8.34 18.82
N PRO A 207 -7.26 -9.23 18.22
CA PRO A 207 -7.16 -10.67 18.49
C PRO A 207 -5.80 -11.26 18.09
N PHE A 208 -5.24 -10.83 16.96
CA PHE A 208 -3.91 -11.23 16.51
C PHE A 208 -2.81 -10.67 17.43
N ILE A 209 -2.87 -9.36 17.71
CA ILE A 209 -1.93 -8.65 18.58
C ILE A 209 -1.91 -9.26 19.99
N SER A 210 -3.07 -9.59 20.56
CA SER A 210 -3.16 -10.21 21.89
C SER A 210 -2.43 -11.55 21.92
N ARG A 211 -2.65 -12.41 20.91
CA ARG A 211 -1.97 -13.71 20.82
C ARG A 211 -0.46 -13.57 20.63
N ILE A 212 -0.01 -12.60 19.85
CA ILE A 212 1.43 -12.31 19.68
C ILE A 212 2.02 -11.80 21.00
N HIS A 213 1.34 -10.89 21.69
CA HIS A 213 1.77 -10.36 22.99
C HIS A 213 1.91 -11.47 24.02
N GLU A 214 0.88 -12.28 24.21
CA GLU A 214 0.86 -13.37 25.20
C GLU A 214 1.94 -14.42 24.93
N ARG A 215 2.17 -14.75 23.66
CA ARG A 215 3.11 -15.81 23.28
C ARG A 215 4.57 -15.36 23.22
N PHE A 216 4.82 -14.11 22.84
CA PHE A 216 6.16 -13.66 22.47
C PHE A 216 6.61 -12.39 23.23
N GLY A 217 5.71 -11.63 23.84
CA GLY A 217 6.05 -10.37 24.50
C GLY A 217 6.97 -10.53 25.71
N ARG A 218 7.09 -11.72 26.28
CA ARG A 218 8.01 -11.97 27.39
C ARG A 218 9.49 -11.84 26.99
N ASN A 219 9.84 -12.32 25.80
CA ASN A 219 11.23 -12.46 25.36
C ASN A 219 11.59 -11.61 24.13
N ARG A 220 10.59 -10.97 23.50
CA ARG A 220 10.76 -10.24 22.24
C ARG A 220 10.18 -8.84 22.35
N ARG A 221 10.89 -7.88 21.76
CA ARG A 221 10.31 -6.58 21.44
C ARG A 221 9.24 -6.75 20.35
N LEU A 222 8.08 -6.15 20.58
CA LEU A 222 6.98 -6.12 19.62
C LEU A 222 6.87 -4.70 19.06
N ILE A 223 6.73 -4.57 17.75
CA ILE A 223 6.55 -3.30 17.05
C ILE A 223 5.38 -3.47 16.07
N PHE A 224 4.34 -2.66 16.23
CA PHE A 224 3.18 -2.66 15.35
C PHE A 224 3.06 -1.31 14.65
N ILE A 225 3.38 -1.28 13.36
CA ILE A 225 3.36 -0.07 12.54
C ILE A 225 1.91 0.38 12.36
N SER A 226 1.64 1.63 12.71
CA SER A 226 0.33 2.28 12.66
C SER A 226 0.27 3.28 11.49
N MET A 227 -0.23 2.84 10.35
CA MET A 227 -0.33 3.65 9.14
C MET A 227 -1.67 4.39 9.08
N ARG A 228 -1.66 5.68 9.44
CA ARG A 228 -2.88 6.51 9.45
C ARG A 228 -3.54 6.62 8.08
N CYS A 229 -2.76 6.73 7.00
CA CYS A 229 -3.23 6.91 5.62
C CYS A 229 -4.13 5.78 5.11
N ILE A 230 -4.11 4.60 5.74
CA ILE A 230 -4.94 3.44 5.38
C ILE A 230 -5.86 2.96 6.50
N SER A 231 -6.07 3.78 7.54
CA SER A 231 -6.73 3.38 8.80
C SER A 231 -8.13 3.98 9.04
N MET A 232 -8.88 4.34 7.98
CA MET A 232 -10.20 5.01 8.08
C MET A 232 -10.17 6.23 9.03
N ARG A 233 -9.07 7.00 8.95
CA ARG A 233 -8.80 8.19 9.76
C ARG A 233 -9.30 9.45 9.05
N TYR A 234 -9.35 10.58 9.76
CA TYR A 234 -9.61 11.86 9.10
C TYR A 234 -8.69 12.03 7.88
N PRO A 235 -9.25 12.37 6.70
CA PRO A 235 -8.47 12.46 5.48
C PRO A 235 -7.47 13.62 5.59
N SER A 236 -6.25 13.39 5.12
CA SER A 236 -5.13 14.33 5.21
C SER A 236 -4.17 14.07 4.06
N LEU A 237 -3.62 15.13 3.46
CA LEU A 237 -2.52 15.02 2.48
C LEU A 237 -1.15 14.89 3.17
N ASN A 238 -1.09 15.15 4.47
CA ASN A 238 0.13 15.04 5.27
C ASN A 238 0.34 13.62 5.78
N ASN A 239 1.60 13.23 5.99
CA ASN A 239 2.03 11.95 6.57
C ASN A 239 1.57 10.72 5.77
N ILE A 240 1.68 10.79 4.44
CA ILE A 240 1.53 9.64 3.55
C ILE A 240 2.94 9.23 3.12
N PRO A 241 3.59 8.28 3.81
CA PRO A 241 4.96 7.91 3.49
C PRO A 241 5.03 7.23 2.12
N ASN A 242 6.01 7.63 1.31
CA ASN A 242 6.38 6.90 0.10
C ASN A 242 7.33 5.72 0.42
N MET A 243 7.77 4.99 -0.62
CA MET A 243 8.68 3.85 -0.48
C MET A 243 10.00 4.23 0.22
N LEU A 244 10.67 5.29 -0.23
CA LEU A 244 11.95 5.74 0.33
C LEU A 244 11.79 6.22 1.77
N GLU A 245 10.75 7.02 2.04
CA GLU A 245 10.46 7.49 3.40
C GLU A 245 10.14 6.33 4.35
N THR A 246 9.46 5.29 3.87
CA THR A 246 9.17 4.07 4.64
C THR A 246 10.44 3.29 4.95
N THR A 247 11.30 3.04 3.96
CA THR A 247 12.54 2.28 4.15
C THR A 247 13.55 3.02 5.00
N ASP A 248 13.70 4.33 4.81
CA ASP A 248 14.58 5.16 5.64
C ASP A 248 14.09 5.25 7.08
N SER A 249 12.78 5.40 7.30
CA SER A 249 12.21 5.33 8.65
C SER A 249 12.45 3.98 9.30
N MET A 250 12.40 2.88 8.53
CA MET A 250 12.70 1.55 9.05
C MET A 250 14.18 1.39 9.44
N LYS A 251 15.11 1.90 8.63
CA LYS A 251 16.55 1.97 8.98
C LYS A 251 16.77 2.77 10.27
N MET A 252 16.09 3.91 10.40
CA MET A 252 16.15 4.73 11.62
C MET A 252 15.64 3.97 12.85
N ILE A 253 14.56 3.19 12.72
CA ILE A 253 14.04 2.36 13.82
C ILE A 253 15.05 1.26 14.21
N PHE A 254 15.67 0.59 13.22
CA PHE A 254 16.73 -0.40 13.47
C PHE A 254 17.91 0.23 14.21
N ASN A 255 18.38 1.40 13.76
CA ASN A 255 19.46 2.12 14.42
C ASN A 255 19.08 2.57 15.84
N TYR A 256 17.86 3.10 16.02
CA TYR A 256 17.38 3.60 17.30
C TYR A 256 17.30 2.51 18.37
N TYR A 257 16.80 1.32 18.00
CA TYR A 257 16.72 0.17 18.91
C TYR A 257 17.91 -0.79 18.82
N LYS A 258 18.96 -0.43 18.05
CA LYS A 258 20.16 -1.26 17.82
C LYS A 258 19.84 -2.68 17.32
N LEU A 259 18.86 -2.79 16.43
CA LEU A 259 18.42 -4.07 15.86
C LEU A 259 19.30 -4.45 14.66
N SER A 260 19.65 -5.74 14.56
CA SER A 260 20.34 -6.31 13.40
C SER A 260 19.43 -7.10 12.48
N LYS A 261 18.33 -7.64 13.01
CA LYS A 261 17.38 -8.52 12.32
C LYS A 261 16.00 -8.43 12.98
N ALA A 262 14.96 -8.82 12.25
CA ALA A 262 13.59 -8.84 12.74
C ALA A 262 12.74 -9.87 12.00
N ILE A 263 11.69 -10.35 12.66
CA ILE A 263 10.62 -11.13 12.03
C ILE A 263 9.56 -10.15 11.53
N PHE A 264 9.41 -10.05 10.21
CA PHE A 264 8.41 -9.19 9.59
C PHE A 264 7.12 -9.94 9.30
N ILE A 265 6.00 -9.31 9.61
CA ILE A 265 4.65 -9.81 9.30
C ILE A 265 3.89 -8.70 8.57
N GLY A 266 3.34 -8.99 7.40
CA GLY A 266 2.55 -8.05 6.61
C GLY A 266 1.21 -8.65 6.26
N HIS A 267 0.16 -7.84 6.28
CA HIS A 267 -1.17 -8.25 5.81
C HIS A 267 -1.75 -7.22 4.83
N SER A 268 -2.29 -7.68 3.71
CA SER A 268 -2.88 -6.83 2.67
C SER A 268 -1.91 -5.70 2.27
N TYR A 269 -2.28 -4.42 2.36
CA TYR A 269 -1.37 -3.31 2.02
C TYR A 269 -0.03 -3.35 2.79
N GLY A 270 -0.01 -3.90 4.01
CA GLY A 270 1.23 -4.08 4.74
C GLY A 270 2.25 -4.99 4.04
N THR A 271 1.83 -5.93 3.19
CA THR A 271 2.76 -6.75 2.38
C THR A 271 3.46 -5.92 1.31
N VAL A 272 2.81 -4.86 0.81
CA VAL A 272 3.43 -3.93 -0.13
C VAL A 272 4.56 -3.18 0.57
N CYS A 273 4.34 -2.67 1.78
CA CYS A 273 5.39 -2.01 2.54
C CYS A 273 6.58 -2.95 2.83
N LEU A 274 6.30 -4.22 3.15
CA LEU A 274 7.35 -5.21 3.37
C LEU A 274 8.11 -5.59 2.09
N SER A 275 7.52 -5.45 0.90
CA SER A 275 8.25 -5.67 -0.35
C SER A 275 9.37 -4.65 -0.61
N TRP A 276 9.38 -3.55 0.16
CA TRP A 276 10.40 -2.49 0.07
C TRP A 276 11.53 -2.65 1.09
N ILE A 277 11.33 -3.46 2.13
CA ILE A 277 12.23 -3.63 3.29
C ILE A 277 13.07 -4.90 3.09
#